data_AF-A0A5K1FZG2-F1
#
_entry.id   AF-A0A5K1FZG2-F1
#
_cell.length_a   1.000
_cell.length_b   1.000
_cell.length_c   1.000
_cell.angle_alpha   90.00
_cell.angle_beta   90.00
_cell.angle_gamma   90.00
#
_symmetry.space_group_name_H-M   'P 1'
#
loop_
_entity.id
_entity.type
_entity.pdbx_description
1 polymer ?
#
loop_
_entity_poly.entity_id
_entity_poly.type
_entity_poly.pdbx_seq_one_letter_code
_entity_poly.pdbx_strand_id
1 'polypeptide(L)'
;ILIESMDDLDADSLKTAAEFLINKLEDPAAVVLGSCPGEGKVSLVAAFSPKVVEQGIQAGKFVGKLAKICGGGGGGRPNFAQAGGKKPENLPQALEAARTEILSLLSK
;
A
#
# COMPACT_ATOMS: atom_id res chain seq x y z
N ILE A 1 3.08 11.46 -3.45
CA ILE A 1 2.76 10.01 -3.55
C ILE A 1 4.07 9.25 -3.39
N LEU A 2 4.12 8.23 -2.53
CA LEU A 2 5.26 7.34 -2.36
C LEU A 2 4.78 5.90 -2.55
N ILE A 3 5.37 5.17 -3.50
CA ILE A 3 5.01 3.79 -3.81
C ILE A 3 6.30 3.03 -4.07
N GLU A 4 6.66 2.13 -3.16
CA GLU A 4 7.97 1.45 -3.22
C GLU A 4 7.91 0.00 -2.73
N SER A 5 8.85 -0.80 -3.25
CA SER A 5 9.16 -2.12 -2.71
C SER A 5 10.28 -1.98 -1.68
N MET A 6 10.11 -2.59 -0.52
CA MET A 6 11.12 -2.70 0.53
C MET A 6 11.50 -4.16 0.70
N ASP A 7 12.72 -4.50 0.31
CA ASP A 7 13.17 -5.89 0.31
C ASP A 7 13.22 -6.49 1.73
N ASP A 8 12.69 -7.70 1.86
CA ASP A 8 12.77 -8.56 3.06
C ASP A 8 12.29 -7.95 4.40
N LEU A 9 11.43 -6.94 4.35
CA LEU A 9 10.78 -6.42 5.57
C LEU A 9 9.57 -7.28 5.96
N ASP A 10 9.48 -7.64 7.23
CA ASP A 10 8.27 -8.21 7.81
C ASP A 10 7.11 -7.18 7.86
N ALA A 11 5.90 -7.65 8.13
CA ALA A 11 4.70 -6.81 8.10
C ALA A 11 4.72 -5.68 9.14
N ASP A 12 5.26 -5.90 10.35
CA ASP A 12 5.33 -4.88 11.41
C ASP A 12 6.37 -3.81 11.08
N SER A 13 7.51 -4.21 10.51
CA SER A 13 8.53 -3.28 10.00
C SER A 13 7.98 -2.42 8.86
N LEU A 14 7.28 -3.04 7.90
CA LEU A 14 6.67 -2.34 6.76
C LEU A 14 5.57 -1.36 7.22
N LYS A 15 4.77 -1.77 8.20
CA LYS A 15 3.76 -0.93 8.85
C LYS A 15 4.40 0.30 9.50
N THR A 16 5.43 0.10 10.30
CA THR A 16 6.15 1.17 10.99
C THR A 16 6.76 2.16 10.00
N ALA A 17 7.34 1.68 8.90
CA ALA A 17 7.85 2.52 7.83
C ALA A 17 6.74 3.39 7.20
N ALA A 18 5.60 2.79 6.86
CA ALA A 18 4.48 3.52 6.29
C ALA A 18 3.92 4.59 7.25
N GLU A 19 3.77 4.26 8.53
CA GLU A 19 3.33 5.20 9.58
C GLU A 19 4.33 6.35 9.74
N PHE A 20 5.64 6.07 9.73
CA PHE A 20 6.65 7.11 9.80
C PHE A 20 6.59 8.04 8.58
N LEU A 21 6.53 7.46 7.37
CA LEU A 21 6.54 8.21 6.12
C LEU A 21 5.31 9.09 5.95
N ILE A 22 4.10 8.56 6.25
CA ILE A 22 2.88 9.35 6.11
C ILE A 22 2.84 10.56 7.05
N ASN A 23 3.46 10.47 8.23
CA ASN A 23 3.57 11.57 9.18
C ASN A 23 4.66 12.59 8.82
N LYS A 24 5.57 12.26 7.89
CA LYS A 24 6.62 13.17 7.41
C LYS A 24 6.23 13.94 6.15
N LEU A 25 5.22 13.48 5.43
CA LEU A 25 4.74 14.09 4.19
C LEU A 25 3.61 15.08 4.47
N GLU A 26 3.53 16.14 3.66
CA GLU A 26 2.45 17.12 3.73
C GLU A 26 1.18 16.61 3.05
N ASP A 27 0.02 16.99 3.58
CA ASP A 27 -1.30 16.60 3.09
C ASP A 27 -1.69 17.42 1.82
N PRO A 28 -1.96 16.80 0.64
CA PRO A 28 -2.23 15.38 0.39
C PRO A 28 -1.01 14.48 0.19
N ALA A 29 -0.99 13.36 0.93
CA ALA A 29 0.01 12.31 0.84
C ALA A 29 -0.62 10.92 0.83
N ALA A 30 -0.07 10.06 -0.03
CA ALA A 30 -0.39 8.64 -0.08
C ALA A 30 0.92 7.85 -0.10
N VAL A 31 1.04 6.89 0.82
CA VAL A 31 2.17 5.97 0.96
C VAL A 31 1.65 4.55 0.75
N VAL A 32 2.28 3.82 -0.16
CA VAL A 32 2.01 2.39 -0.42
C VAL A 32 3.34 1.67 -0.44
N LEU A 33 3.50 0.67 0.42
CA LEU A 33 4.73 -0.10 0.49
C LEU A 33 4.41 -1.58 0.29
N GLY A 34 5.33 -2.30 -0.34
CA GLY A 34 5.28 -3.75 -0.46
C GLY A 34 6.59 -4.39 -0.08
N SER A 35 6.53 -5.63 0.40
CA SER A 35 7.72 -6.45 0.69
C SER A 35 7.44 -7.92 0.43
N CYS A 36 8.51 -8.70 0.27
CA CYS A 36 8.46 -10.16 0.17
C CYS A 36 9.27 -10.81 1.32
N PRO A 37 8.71 -10.87 2.54
CA PRO A 37 9.41 -11.45 3.69
C PRO A 37 9.44 -12.98 3.58
N GLY A 38 10.52 -13.50 3.02
CA GLY A 38 10.70 -14.93 2.77
C GLY A 38 9.87 -15.50 1.63
N GLU A 39 10.00 -16.83 1.46
CA GLU A 39 9.50 -17.54 0.28
C GLU A 39 7.96 -17.55 0.20
N GLY A 40 7.44 -17.16 -0.96
CA GLY A 40 6.00 -17.23 -1.27
C GLY A 40 5.11 -16.29 -0.46
N LYS A 41 5.68 -15.24 0.14
CA LYS A 41 4.91 -14.24 0.92
C LYS A 41 5.02 -12.86 0.29
N VAL A 42 3.93 -12.11 0.40
CA VAL A 42 3.88 -10.69 0.11
C VAL A 42 3.23 -9.99 1.28
N SER A 43 3.81 -8.88 1.72
CA SER A 43 3.20 -7.93 2.65
C SER A 43 2.99 -6.62 1.93
N LEU A 44 1.85 -5.97 2.18
CA LEU A 44 1.47 -4.69 1.60
C LEU A 44 0.92 -3.78 2.69
N VAL A 45 1.27 -2.51 2.64
CA VAL A 45 0.73 -1.47 3.52
C VAL A 45 0.31 -0.26 2.71
N ALA A 46 -0.82 0.34 3.07
CA ALA A 46 -1.24 1.63 2.55
C ALA A 46 -1.55 2.59 3.71
N ALA A 47 -1.02 3.81 3.64
CA ALA A 47 -1.24 4.88 4.60
C ALA A 47 -1.55 6.18 3.85
N PHE A 48 -2.71 6.77 4.12
CA PHE A 48 -3.25 7.92 3.41
C PHE A 48 -3.54 9.07 4.38
N SER A 49 -3.21 10.29 3.94
CA SER A 49 -3.49 11.52 4.68
C SER A 49 -4.98 11.87 4.64
N PRO A 50 -5.46 12.77 5.52
CA PRO A 50 -6.87 13.15 5.57
C PRO A 50 -7.46 13.58 4.22
N LYS A 51 -6.82 14.48 3.46
CA LYS A 51 -7.37 14.90 2.16
C LYS A 51 -7.47 13.77 1.14
N VAL A 52 -6.55 12.81 1.18
CA VAL A 52 -6.62 11.63 0.30
C VAL A 52 -7.84 10.77 0.65
N VAL A 53 -8.13 10.62 1.94
CA VAL A 53 -9.34 9.91 2.39
C VAL A 53 -10.61 10.70 2.06
N GLU A 54 -10.60 12.02 2.21
CA GLU A 54 -11.73 12.92 1.85
C GLU A 54 -12.05 12.90 0.35
N GLN A 55 -11.04 12.67 -0.50
CA GLN A 55 -11.22 12.41 -1.94
C GLN A 55 -11.82 11.02 -2.24
N GLY A 56 -12.18 10.24 -1.21
CA GLY A 56 -12.87 8.96 -1.32
C GLY A 56 -11.95 7.74 -1.45
N ILE A 57 -10.62 7.93 -1.36
CA ILE A 57 -9.65 6.84 -1.46
C ILE A 57 -9.49 6.17 -0.09
N GLN A 58 -9.95 4.94 0.04
CA GLN A 58 -9.88 4.19 1.31
C GLN A 58 -8.76 3.16 1.28
N ALA A 59 -7.77 3.30 2.16
CA ALA A 59 -6.59 2.44 2.28
C ALA A 59 -6.94 0.95 2.36
N GLY A 60 -7.91 0.58 3.20
CA GLY A 60 -8.39 -0.80 3.33
C GLY A 60 -8.87 -1.42 2.01
N LYS A 61 -9.70 -0.69 1.26
CA LYS A 61 -10.19 -1.17 -0.04
C LYS A 61 -9.08 -1.19 -1.08
N PHE A 62 -8.24 -0.17 -1.08
CA PHE A 62 -7.15 -0.01 -2.02
C PHE A 62 -6.12 -1.14 -1.90
N VAL A 63 -5.55 -1.34 -0.70
CA VAL A 63 -4.54 -2.38 -0.48
C VAL A 63 -5.11 -3.79 -0.67
N GLY A 64 -6.40 -3.99 -0.37
CA GLY A 64 -7.10 -5.24 -0.63
C GLY A 64 -7.18 -5.60 -2.12
N LYS A 65 -7.29 -4.62 -3.02
CA LYS A 65 -7.20 -4.85 -4.48
C LYS A 65 -5.80 -5.28 -4.89
N LEU A 66 -4.77 -4.61 -4.37
CA LEU A 66 -3.36 -4.92 -4.66
C LEU A 66 -3.02 -6.34 -4.20
N ALA A 67 -3.45 -6.72 -3.00
CA ALA A 67 -3.24 -8.05 -2.46
C ALA A 67 -3.86 -9.16 -3.33
N LYS A 68 -5.00 -8.90 -4.00
CA LYS A 68 -5.58 -9.86 -4.95
C LYS A 68 -4.70 -10.10 -6.17
N ILE A 69 -4.01 -9.07 -6.67
CA ILE A 69 -3.00 -9.21 -7.74
C ILE A 69 -1.89 -10.18 -7.27
N CYS A 70 -1.48 -10.04 -6.02
CA CYS A 70 -0.52 -10.94 -5.36
C CYS A 70 -1.13 -12.26 -4.84
N GLY A 71 -2.34 -12.63 -5.26
CA GLY A 71 -2.96 -13.91 -4.90
C GLY A 71 -3.39 -14.03 -3.43
N GLY A 72 -3.66 -12.92 -2.75
CA GLY A 72 -4.15 -12.90 -1.37
C GLY A 72 -5.26 -11.87 -1.14
N GLY A 73 -5.24 -11.23 0.02
CA GLY A 73 -6.29 -10.34 0.49
C GLY A 73 -5.91 -9.62 1.77
N GLY A 74 -6.82 -8.78 2.25
CA GLY A 74 -6.62 -7.98 3.46
C GLY A 74 -7.53 -6.77 3.47
N GLY A 75 -7.26 -5.85 4.40
CA GLY A 75 -8.09 -4.67 4.59
C GLY A 75 -7.66 -3.88 5.83
N GLY A 76 -8.45 -2.88 6.18
CA GLY A 76 -8.14 -2.01 7.30
C GLY A 76 -9.02 -0.78 7.32
N ARG A 77 -8.54 0.25 7.99
CA ARG A 77 -9.24 1.52 8.16
C ARG A 77 -9.15 2.36 6.87
N PRO A 78 -9.98 3.39 6.72
CA PRO A 78 -9.94 4.28 5.55
C PRO A 78 -8.58 4.96 5.34
N ASN A 79 -7.87 5.30 6.41
CA ASN A 79 -6.59 5.99 6.37
C ASN A 79 -5.37 5.06 6.45
N PHE A 80 -5.54 3.82 6.91
CA PHE A 80 -4.43 2.90 7.11
C PHE A 80 -4.88 1.44 7.00
N ALA A 81 -4.14 0.63 6.25
CA ALA A 81 -4.42 -0.78 6.09
C ALA A 81 -3.21 -1.63 5.75
N GLN A 82 -3.29 -2.91 6.07
CA GLN A 82 -2.31 -3.92 5.70
C GLN A 82 -3.00 -5.06 4.96
N ALA A 83 -2.28 -5.70 4.06
CA ALA A 83 -2.73 -6.91 3.38
C ALA A 83 -1.55 -7.82 3.03
N GLY A 84 -1.87 -9.04 2.62
CA GLY A 84 -0.86 -10.02 2.25
C GLY A 84 -1.22 -10.81 1.01
N GLY A 85 -0.20 -11.41 0.41
CA GLY A 85 -0.29 -12.23 -0.80
C GLY A 85 0.60 -13.46 -0.73
N LYS A 86 0.45 -14.32 -1.73
CA LYS A 86 1.22 -15.56 -1.90
C LYS A 86 2.03 -15.63 -3.20
N LYS A 87 1.95 -14.57 -4.02
CA LYS A 87 2.59 -14.47 -5.33
C LYS A 87 3.57 -13.30 -5.35
N PRO A 88 4.78 -13.45 -4.77
CA PRO A 88 5.80 -12.40 -4.78
C PRO A 88 6.18 -11.92 -6.18
N GLU A 89 6.12 -12.80 -7.17
CA GLU A 89 6.35 -12.48 -8.58
C GLU A 89 5.40 -11.41 -9.13
N ASN A 90 4.23 -11.23 -8.50
CA ASN A 90 3.23 -10.24 -8.91
C ASN A 90 3.34 -8.90 -8.15
N LEU A 91 4.26 -8.77 -7.19
CA LEU A 91 4.43 -7.53 -6.42
C LEU A 91 4.74 -6.31 -7.32
N PRO A 92 5.65 -6.39 -8.32
CA PRO A 92 5.89 -5.27 -9.22
C PRO A 92 4.63 -4.80 -9.96
N GLN A 93 3.81 -5.75 -10.43
CA GLN A 93 2.53 -5.45 -11.08
C GLN A 93 1.56 -4.76 -10.11
N ALA A 94 1.50 -5.21 -8.85
CA ALA A 94 0.63 -4.60 -7.85
C ALA A 94 1.04 -3.15 -7.53
N LEU A 95 2.35 -2.87 -7.41
CA LEU A 95 2.84 -1.51 -7.16
C LEU A 95 2.60 -0.58 -8.36
N GLU A 96 2.75 -1.06 -9.60
CA GLU A 96 2.43 -0.27 -10.78
C GLU A 96 0.92 0.00 -10.93
N ALA A 97 0.07 -0.97 -10.58
CA ALA A 97 -1.37 -0.75 -10.49
C ALA A 97 -1.71 0.32 -9.44
N ALA A 98 -1.03 0.30 -8.29
CA ALA A 98 -1.18 1.31 -7.25
C ALA A 98 -0.81 2.71 -7.75
N ARG A 99 0.31 2.83 -8.48
CA ARG A 99 0.80 4.07 -9.07
C ARG A 99 -0.22 4.66 -10.05
N THR A 100 -0.74 3.81 -10.93
CA THR A 100 -1.73 4.21 -11.93
C THR A 100 -3.04 4.70 -11.27
N GLU A 101 -3.56 3.95 -10.30
CA GLU A 101 -4.83 4.28 -9.64
C GLU A 101 -4.72 5.58 -8.82
N ILE A 102 -3.64 5.78 -8.04
CA ILE A 102 -3.45 7.01 -7.25
C ILE A 102 -3.25 8.22 -8.16
N LEU A 103 -2.41 8.13 -9.20
CA LEU A 103 -2.20 9.25 -10.13
C LEU A 103 -3.49 9.65 -10.83
N SER A 104 -4.29 8.67 -11.28
CA SER A 104 -5.58 8.94 -11.91
C SER A 104 -6.59 9.61 -10.97
N LEU A 105 -6.48 9.41 -9.66
CA LEU A 105 -7.39 9.98 -8.67
C LEU A 105 -6.94 11.37 -8.22
N LEU A 106 -5.64 11.60 -8.08
CA LEU A 106 -5.08 12.89 -7.67
C LEU A 106 -4.95 13.91 -8.81
N SER A 107 -5.12 13.48 -10.07
CA SER A 107 -5.13 14.36 -11.25
C SER A 107 -6.53 14.91 -11.59
N LYS A 108 -7.53 14.64 -10.75
CA LYS A 108 -8.91 15.15 -10.87
C LYS A 108 -9.16 16.21 -9.81
#